data_AF-A0A965KEG7-F1
#
_entry.id   AF-A0A965KEG7-F1
#
_cell.length_a   1.000
_cell.length_b   1.000
_cell.length_c   1.000
_cell.angle_alpha   90.00
_cell.angle_beta   90.00
_cell.angle_gamma   90.00
#
_symmetry.space_group_name_H-M   'P 1'
#
loop_
_entity.id
_entity.type
_entity.pdbx_description
1 polymer ?
#
loop_
_entity_poly.entity_id
_entity_poly.type
_entity_poly.pdbx_seq_one_letter_code
_entity_poly.pdbx_strand_id
1 'polypeptide(L)'
;IEQRVLELLTPFDLQQKLQVDAHAQLADFTPQFMSQMAYFEPFGSKNSAPVFMIKDVVLVQKPKLLKEAHVKCVLFADGVIKHAIFFKRPELYHELVAQADKPFSIVAQVMQNYWDGKYTIELQGIDVAF
;
A
#
# COMPACT_ATOMS: atom_id res chain seq x y z
N ILE A 1 29.62 7.92 -24.99
CA ILE A 1 28.16 8.05 -24.73
C ILE A 1 27.89 7.84 -23.24
N GLU A 2 28.38 6.75 -22.62
CA GLU A 2 28.23 6.49 -21.18
C GLU A 2 28.76 7.62 -20.26
N GLN A 3 29.90 8.25 -20.58
CA GLN A 3 30.41 9.37 -19.77
C GLN A 3 29.50 10.62 -19.77
N ARG A 4 28.75 10.89 -20.84
CA ARG A 4 27.80 12.02 -20.90
C ARG A 4 26.48 11.72 -20.17
N VAL A 5 26.15 10.44 -19.98
CA VAL A 5 24.93 10.03 -19.26
C VAL A 5 25.10 10.28 -17.76
N LEU A 6 26.29 10.04 -17.21
CA LEU A 6 26.59 10.30 -15.80
C LEU A 6 26.55 11.79 -15.42
N GLU A 7 26.92 12.69 -16.34
CA GLU A 7 26.90 14.15 -16.12
C GLU A 7 25.47 14.74 -16.05
N LEU A 8 24.46 14.01 -16.53
CA LEU A 8 23.06 14.44 -16.58
C LEU A 8 22.19 13.77 -15.50
N LEU A 9 22.71 12.74 -14.82
CA LEU A 9 21.99 12.05 -13.75
C LEU A 9 22.14 12.82 -12.45
N THR A 10 21.02 13.23 -11.88
CA THR A 10 21.00 13.79 -10.53
C THR A 10 21.02 12.65 -9.51
N PRO A 11 21.42 12.91 -8.25
CA PRO A 11 21.27 11.93 -7.17
C PRO A 11 19.83 11.39 -7.04
N PHE A 12 18.82 12.20 -7.39
CA PHE A 12 17.41 11.80 -7.43
C PHE A 12 17.12 10.72 -8.48
N ASP A 13 17.84 10.70 -9.60
CA ASP A 13 17.67 9.70 -10.64
C ASP A 13 18.26 8.34 -10.26
N LEU A 14 19.13 8.33 -9.25
CA LEU A 14 19.73 7.12 -8.69
C LEU A 14 18.91 6.54 -7.53
N GLN A 15 17.79 7.17 -7.17
CA GLN A 15 16.88 6.65 -6.15
C GLN A 15 15.90 5.66 -6.76
N GLN A 16 15.52 4.65 -5.97
CA GLN A 16 14.45 3.73 -6.36
C GLN A 16 13.14 4.52 -6.48
N LYS A 17 12.57 4.54 -7.68
CA LYS A 17 11.29 5.20 -7.96
C LYS A 17 10.18 4.16 -7.94
N LEU A 18 9.13 4.41 -7.17
CA LEU A 18 7.90 3.64 -7.19
C LEU A 18 6.84 4.42 -7.96
N GLN A 19 6.33 3.84 -9.04
CA GLN A 19 5.24 4.42 -9.80
C GLN A 19 3.92 4.11 -9.10
N VAL A 20 3.10 5.16 -8.89
CA VAL A 20 1.74 5.06 -8.37
C VAL A 20 0.78 5.58 -9.42
N ASP A 21 -0.41 4.98 -9.53
CA ASP A 21 -1.40 5.36 -10.53
C ASP A 21 -2.23 6.56 -10.10
N ALA A 22 -2.53 6.67 -8.79
CA ALA A 22 -3.26 7.78 -8.22
C ALA A 22 -2.99 7.98 -6.73
N HIS A 23 -3.30 9.19 -6.24
CA HIS A 23 -3.54 9.41 -4.82
C HIS A 23 -4.99 9.06 -4.50
N ALA A 24 -5.23 8.46 -3.35
CA ALA A 24 -6.57 8.13 -2.89
C ALA A 24 -6.70 8.35 -1.38
N GLN A 25 -7.92 8.62 -0.95
CA GLN A 25 -8.29 8.61 0.46
C GLN A 25 -8.63 7.18 0.89
N LEU A 26 -8.39 6.86 2.16
CA LEU A 26 -8.74 5.54 2.69
C LEU A 26 -10.24 5.26 2.62
N ALA A 27 -11.05 6.32 2.68
CA ALA A 27 -12.51 6.28 2.56
C ALA A 27 -13.01 5.94 1.15
N ASP A 28 -12.20 6.15 0.10
CA ASP A 28 -12.60 5.88 -1.29
C ASP A 28 -12.82 4.39 -1.55
N PHE A 29 -12.14 3.53 -0.79
CA PHE A 29 -12.15 2.08 -0.98
C PHE A 29 -13.42 1.42 -0.43
N THR A 30 -14.51 1.58 -1.18
CA THR A 30 -15.85 1.11 -0.89
C THR A 30 -16.26 -0.08 -1.78
N PRO A 31 -17.35 -0.80 -1.46
CA PRO A 31 -17.88 -1.83 -2.36
C PRO A 31 -18.25 -1.30 -3.76
N GLN A 32 -18.72 -0.05 -3.82
CA GLN A 32 -18.97 0.66 -5.09
C GLN A 32 -17.66 0.82 -5.87
N PHE A 33 -16.59 1.29 -5.22
CA PHE A 33 -15.26 1.41 -5.83
C PHE A 33 -14.76 0.05 -6.36
N MET A 34 -14.92 -1.03 -5.59
CA MET A 34 -14.54 -2.37 -6.06
C MET A 34 -15.36 -2.82 -7.28
N SER A 35 -16.66 -2.50 -7.30
CA SER A 35 -17.53 -2.78 -8.45
C SER A 35 -17.09 -1.99 -9.70
N GLN A 36 -16.59 -0.76 -9.52
CA GLN A 36 -16.01 0.03 -10.61
C GLN A 36 -14.66 -0.55 -11.06
N MET A 37 -13.83 -1.00 -10.12
CA MET A 37 -12.53 -1.62 -10.41
C MET A 37 -12.66 -2.88 -11.25
N ALA A 38 -13.73 -3.67 -11.05
CA ALA A 38 -14.01 -4.87 -11.82
C ALA A 38 -14.17 -4.62 -13.34
N TYR A 39 -14.50 -3.40 -13.78
CA TYR A 39 -14.54 -3.07 -15.21
C TYR A 39 -13.16 -2.93 -15.85
N PHE A 40 -12.11 -2.80 -15.05
CA PHE A 40 -10.71 -2.74 -15.51
C PHE A 40 -10.04 -4.12 -15.54
N GLU A 41 -10.75 -5.17 -15.11
CA GLU A 41 -10.31 -6.54 -15.22
C GLU A 41 -10.35 -7.04 -16.68
N PRO A 42 -9.54 -8.05 -17.04
CA PRO A 42 -8.68 -8.87 -16.18
C PRO A 42 -7.34 -8.20 -15.84
N PHE A 43 -6.94 -8.30 -14.57
CA PHE A 43 -5.59 -7.93 -14.15
C PHE A 43 -4.58 -9.08 -14.39
N GLY A 44 -3.32 -8.73 -14.59
CA GLY A 44 -2.24 -9.68 -14.85
C GLY A 44 -0.95 -8.98 -15.31
N SER A 45 -0.05 -9.74 -15.93
CA SER A 45 1.27 -9.24 -16.33
C SER A 45 1.25 -8.05 -17.30
N LYS A 46 0.19 -7.92 -18.11
CA LYS A 46 0.01 -6.80 -19.07
C LYS A 46 -0.93 -5.71 -18.58
N ASN A 47 -1.62 -5.92 -17.45
CA ASN A 47 -2.59 -5.00 -16.88
C ASN A 47 -2.53 -5.16 -15.35
N SER A 48 -1.57 -4.50 -14.70
CA SER A 48 -1.44 -4.62 -13.25
C SER A 48 -2.61 -3.94 -12.56
N ALA A 49 -3.02 -4.46 -11.40
CA ALA A 49 -4.02 -3.79 -10.58
C ALA A 49 -3.52 -2.39 -10.19
N PRO A 50 -4.38 -1.36 -10.19
CA PRO A 50 -3.96 0.00 -9.87
C PRO A 50 -3.34 0.13 -8.46
N VAL A 51 -2.30 0.93 -8.39
CA VAL A 51 -1.51 1.21 -7.19
C VAL A 51 -1.81 2.62 -6.69
N PHE A 52 -2.18 2.73 -5.42
CA PHE A 52 -2.60 3.98 -4.81
C PHE A 52 -1.63 4.44 -3.73
N MET A 53 -1.34 5.74 -3.69
CA MET A 53 -0.70 6.38 -2.54
C MET A 53 -1.78 6.92 -1.61
N ILE A 54 -1.70 6.54 -0.33
CA ILE A 54 -2.61 6.99 0.73
C ILE A 54 -1.74 7.68 1.78
N LYS A 55 -2.09 8.92 2.11
CA LYS A 55 -1.33 9.76 3.05
C LYS A 55 -1.98 9.77 4.43
N ASP A 56 -1.20 10.18 5.42
CA ASP A 56 -1.65 10.49 6.78
C ASP A 56 -2.42 9.34 7.46
N VAL A 57 -2.04 8.10 7.16
CA VAL A 57 -2.58 6.92 7.85
C VAL A 57 -1.91 6.76 9.21
N VAL A 58 -2.69 6.33 10.20
CA VAL A 58 -2.19 5.99 11.53
C VAL A 58 -2.50 4.54 11.87
N LEU A 59 -1.66 3.92 12.71
CA LEU A 59 -1.94 2.58 13.23
C LEU A 59 -2.99 2.66 14.33
N VAL A 60 -4.06 1.87 14.19
CA VAL A 60 -5.08 1.73 15.24
C VAL A 60 -4.59 0.86 16.39
N GLN A 61 -3.68 -0.07 16.09
CA GLN A 61 -3.13 -1.02 17.04
C GLN A 61 -1.75 -1.48 16.57
N LYS A 62 -0.98 -2.07 17.50
CA LYS A 62 0.32 -2.68 17.19
C LYS A 62 0.19 -3.65 15.99
N PRO A 63 1.05 -3.54 14.96
CA PRO A 63 1.04 -4.46 13.83
C PRO A 63 1.33 -5.89 14.28
N LYS A 64 0.93 -6.87 13.47
CA LYS A 64 1.17 -8.30 13.73
C LYS A 64 2.13 -8.84 12.70
N LEU A 65 3.23 -9.44 13.16
CA LEU A 65 4.11 -10.23 12.31
C LEU A 65 3.55 -11.66 12.17
N LEU A 66 3.16 -12.05 10.97
CA LEU A 66 2.59 -13.35 10.65
C LEU A 66 3.64 -14.24 10.01
N LYS A 67 3.84 -15.44 10.57
CA LYS A 67 4.80 -16.45 10.08
C LYS A 67 6.20 -15.87 9.80
N GLU A 68 6.61 -14.87 10.59
CA GLU A 68 7.91 -14.19 10.46
C GLU A 68 8.18 -13.53 9.09
N ALA A 69 7.15 -13.38 8.24
CA ALA A 69 7.34 -12.94 6.85
C ALA A 69 6.36 -11.85 6.40
N HIS A 70 5.19 -11.73 7.04
CA HIS A 70 4.15 -10.79 6.60
C HIS A 70 3.76 -9.86 7.75
N VAL A 71 3.57 -8.58 7.46
CA VAL A 71 3.14 -7.61 8.47
C VAL A 71 1.69 -7.24 8.20
N LYS A 72 0.80 -7.56 9.15
CA LYS A 72 -0.62 -7.18 9.10
C LYS A 72 -0.87 -5.99 10.01
N CYS A 73 -1.54 -4.98 9.48
CA CYS A 73 -1.82 -3.70 10.13
C CYS A 73 -3.32 -3.42 10.15
N VAL A 74 -3.72 -2.52 11.03
CA VAL A 74 -5.05 -1.90 11.04
C VAL A 74 -4.81 -0.40 10.93
N LEU A 75 -5.26 0.19 9.84
CA LEU A 75 -5.00 1.59 9.49
C LEU A 75 -6.26 2.41 9.68
N PHE A 76 -6.11 3.62 10.19
CA PHE A 76 -7.15 4.64 10.27
C PHE A 76 -6.71 5.89 9.53
N ALA A 77 -7.61 6.39 8.69
CA ALA A 77 -7.52 7.68 8.00
C ALA A 77 -8.91 8.02 7.46
N ASP A 78 -9.17 9.29 7.19
CA ASP A 78 -10.41 9.75 6.53
C ASP A 78 -11.70 9.23 7.23
N GLY A 79 -11.64 9.05 8.56
CA GLY A 79 -12.77 8.57 9.36
C GLY A 79 -13.11 7.08 9.21
N VAL A 80 -12.30 6.30 8.47
CA VAL A 80 -12.53 4.87 8.25
C VAL A 80 -11.36 4.02 8.72
N ILE A 81 -11.64 2.75 8.99
CA ILE A 81 -10.62 1.74 9.33
C ILE A 81 -10.54 0.72 8.20
N LYS A 82 -9.31 0.36 7.79
CA LYS A 82 -9.05 -0.72 6.84
C LYS A 82 -7.91 -1.62 7.32
N HIS A 83 -7.99 -2.89 6.96
CA HIS A 83 -6.88 -3.82 7.15
C HIS A 83 -5.88 -3.66 6.02
N ALA A 84 -4.59 -3.73 6.35
CA ALA A 84 -3.52 -3.79 5.38
C ALA A 84 -2.60 -4.99 5.66
N ILE A 85 -2.05 -5.57 4.61
CA ILE A 85 -1.04 -6.63 4.71
C ILE A 85 0.12 -6.36 3.76
N PHE A 86 1.34 -6.35 4.30
CA PHE A 86 2.59 -6.27 3.55
C PHE A 86 3.18 -7.67 3.46
N PHE A 87 3.23 -8.24 2.26
CA PHE A 87 3.73 -9.59 2.06
C PHE A 87 5.25 -9.60 1.89
N LYS A 88 5.96 -10.50 2.59
CA LYS A 88 7.42 -10.68 2.48
C LYS A 88 8.21 -9.41 2.82
N ARG A 89 7.73 -8.67 3.81
CA ARG A 89 8.31 -7.40 4.31
C ARG A 89 8.44 -7.42 5.85
N PRO A 90 9.10 -8.42 6.46
CA PRO A 90 9.18 -8.52 7.92
C PRO A 90 9.92 -7.35 8.58
N GLU A 91 10.82 -6.69 7.84
CA GLU A 91 11.57 -5.51 8.28
C GLU A 91 10.66 -4.34 8.68
N LEU A 92 9.50 -4.19 8.01
CA LEU A 92 8.53 -3.15 8.33
C LEU A 92 7.92 -3.28 9.73
N TYR A 93 7.99 -4.45 10.35
CA TYR A 93 7.39 -4.66 11.67
C TYR A 93 7.98 -3.72 12.72
N HIS A 94 9.30 -3.60 12.79
CA HIS A 94 9.96 -2.75 13.80
C HIS A 94 9.73 -1.27 13.52
N GLU A 95 9.77 -0.87 12.23
CA GLU A 95 9.52 0.51 11.81
C GLU A 95 8.09 0.94 12.12
N LEU A 96 7.09 0.12 11.79
CA LEU A 96 5.69 0.38 12.09
C LEU A 96 5.42 0.38 13.60
N VAL A 97 6.07 -0.49 14.37
CA VAL A 97 5.97 -0.46 15.85
C VAL A 97 6.54 0.85 16.40
N ALA A 98 7.66 1.34 15.86
CA ALA A 98 8.27 2.60 16.26
C ALA A 98 7.45 3.82 15.82
N GLN A 99 6.70 3.71 14.72
CA GLN A 99 5.81 4.77 14.24
C GLN A 99 4.65 5.04 15.21
N ALA A 100 4.18 4.00 15.91
CA ALA A 100 3.11 4.10 16.89
C ALA A 100 1.86 4.83 16.35
N ASP A 101 1.50 5.97 16.91
CA ASP A 101 0.34 6.81 16.54
C ASP A 101 0.67 7.94 15.56
N LYS A 102 1.92 8.04 15.09
CA LYS A 102 2.33 9.07 14.14
C LYS A 102 1.79 8.77 12.74
N PRO A 103 1.30 9.79 12.02
CA PRO A 103 0.86 9.63 10.63
C PRO A 103 2.03 9.22 9.74
N PHE A 104 1.74 8.40 8.73
CA PHE A 104 2.68 7.99 7.68
C PHE A 104 1.92 7.79 6.37
N SER A 105 2.65 7.63 5.27
CA SER A 105 2.07 7.32 3.96
C SER A 105 2.32 5.86 3.59
N ILE A 106 1.39 5.29 2.84
CA ILE A 106 1.52 3.94 2.27
C ILE A 106 1.27 3.96 0.78
N VAL A 107 1.87 3.00 0.10
CA VAL A 107 1.52 2.64 -1.27
C VAL A 107 0.91 1.24 -1.25
N ALA A 108 -0.29 1.08 -1.81
CA ALA A 108 -1.04 -0.17 -1.74
C ALA A 108 -1.94 -0.41 -2.95
N GLN A 109 -2.25 -1.68 -3.18
CA GLN A 109 -3.34 -2.13 -4.06
C GLN A 109 -4.58 -2.44 -3.20
N VAL A 110 -5.76 -2.21 -3.77
CA VAL A 110 -7.03 -2.48 -3.09
C VAL A 110 -7.53 -3.85 -3.50
N MET A 111 -7.81 -4.70 -2.52
CA MET A 111 -8.22 -6.07 -2.73
C MET A 111 -9.57 -6.33 -2.06
N GLN A 112 -10.37 -7.20 -2.68
CA GLN A 112 -11.56 -7.76 -2.06
C GLN A 112 -11.24 -9.19 -1.62
N ASN A 113 -11.38 -9.44 -0.31
CA ASN A 113 -11.20 -10.75 0.28
C ASN A 113 -12.58 -11.37 0.58
N TYR A 114 -12.72 -12.68 0.46
CA TYR A 114 -13.95 -13.41 0.77
C TYR A 114 -13.66 -14.50 1.80
N TRP A 115 -14.27 -14.37 2.98
CA TRP A 115 -14.12 -15.32 4.08
C TRP A 115 -15.43 -15.47 4.83
N ASP A 116 -15.82 -16.72 5.12
CA ASP A 116 -17.02 -17.04 5.92
C ASP A 116 -18.30 -16.32 5.45
N GLY A 117 -18.54 -16.31 4.14
CA GLY A 117 -19.72 -15.68 3.56
C GLY A 117 -19.68 -14.15 3.50
N LYS A 118 -18.57 -13.52 3.90
CA LYS A 118 -18.43 -12.06 3.96
C LYS A 118 -17.30 -11.57 3.05
N TYR A 119 -17.58 -10.49 2.34
CA TYR A 119 -16.57 -9.74 1.60
C TYR A 119 -15.99 -8.63 2.47
N THR A 120 -14.66 -8.55 2.53
CA THR A 120 -13.93 -7.47 3.18
C THR A 120 -13.04 -6.77 2.18
N ILE A 121 -12.98 -5.43 2.26
CA ILE A 121 -12.04 -4.64 1.48
C ILE A 121 -10.78 -4.49 2.32
N GLU A 122 -9.66 -4.97 1.79
CA GLU A 122 -8.35 -4.96 2.42
C GLU A 122 -7.32 -4.32 1.49
N LEU A 123 -6.26 -3.79 2.06
CA LEU A 123 -5.14 -3.21 1.31
C LEU A 123 -3.98 -4.21 1.26
N GLN A 124 -3.47 -4.47 0.07
CA GLN A 124 -2.19 -5.12 -0.10
C GLN A 124 -1.11 -4.05 -0.20
N GLY A 125 -0.36 -3.87 0.89
CA GLY A 125 0.71 -2.88 0.99
C GLY A 125 1.92 -3.27 0.15
N ILE A 126 2.42 -2.30 -0.62
CA ILE A 126 3.64 -2.40 -1.43
C ILE A 126 4.79 -1.75 -0.67
N ASP A 127 4.61 -0.54 -0.18
CA ASP A 127 5.65 0.22 0.52
C ASP A 127 5.10 1.25 1.51
N VAL A 128 5.97 1.79 2.37
CA VAL A 128 5.62 2.79 3.38
C VAL A 128 6.63 3.95 3.38
N ALA A 129 6.18 5.14 3.77
CA ALA A 129 7.02 6.31 3.98
C ALA A 129 6.61 7.01 5.28
N PHE A 130 7.53 7.09 6.23
CA PHE A 130 7.31 7.60 7.59
C PHE A 130 7.54 9.10 7.75
#